data_AF-A0A976IB86-F1
#
_entry.id   AF-A0A976IB86-F1
#
_cell.length_a   1.000
_cell.length_b   1.000
_cell.length_c   1.000
_cell.angle_alpha   90.00
_cell.angle_beta   90.00
_cell.angle_gamma   90.00
#
_symmetry.space_group_name_H-M   'P 1'
#
loop_
_entity.id
_entity.type
_entity.pdbx_description
1 polymer ?
#
loop_
_entity_poly.entity_id
_entity_poly.type
_entity_poly.pdbx_seq_one_letter_code
_entity_poly.pdbx_strand_id
1 'polypeptide(L)'
;MNNLLVNGSIPDENLATAVDIASYHEYTIVALGELAYTAKRGDINYVEALYNTGTKIIVVLFEGRHRLLGSITKNAMAVTNGLLPRELGGQAIAEIVYGNVNPSGRLPLTYPEHSANVAIHYNHLPSYI
;
A
#
# COMPACT_ATOMS: atom_id res chain seq x y z
N MET A 1 -10.15 3.50 5.89
CA MET A 1 -9.02 4.39 6.19
C MET A 1 -8.50 4.00 7.56
N ASN A 2 -7.22 3.65 7.70
CA ASN A 2 -6.70 2.83 8.82
C ASN A 2 -6.63 3.52 10.19
N ASN A 3 -7.45 4.56 10.44
CA ASN A 3 -7.53 5.34 11.69
C ASN A 3 -6.17 5.67 12.34
N LEU A 4 -5.14 5.88 11.52
CA LEU A 4 -3.83 6.29 12.00
C LEU A 4 -3.91 7.69 12.59
N LEU A 5 -3.23 7.89 13.72
CA LEU A 5 -3.07 9.20 14.34
C LEU A 5 -2.37 10.16 13.36
N VAL A 6 -2.55 11.46 13.57
CA VAL A 6 -1.97 12.50 12.69
C VAL A 6 -0.44 12.39 12.61
N ASN A 7 0.20 11.93 13.69
CA ASN A 7 1.65 11.70 13.77
C ASN A 7 2.13 10.42 13.04
N GLY A 8 1.22 9.64 12.45
CA GLY A 8 1.56 8.39 11.79
C GLY A 8 1.78 7.20 12.71
N SER A 9 1.49 7.32 14.01
CA SER A 9 1.40 6.19 14.92
C SER A 9 0.03 5.51 14.79
N ILE A 10 0.00 4.20 14.95
CA ILE A 10 -1.25 3.45 15.07
C ILE A 10 -1.66 3.52 16.55
N PRO A 11 -2.91 3.87 16.91
CA PRO A 11 -3.39 3.67 18.27
C PRO A 11 -3.28 2.19 18.63
N ASP A 12 -2.63 1.86 19.75
CA ASP A 12 -2.32 0.47 20.12
C ASP A 12 -3.56 -0.44 20.15
N GLU A 13 -4.73 0.11 20.53
CA GLU A 13 -6.02 -0.59 20.54
C GLU A 13 -6.48 -1.05 19.15
N ASN A 14 -6.27 -0.22 18.12
CA ASN A 14 -6.71 -0.50 16.76
C ASN A 14 -5.78 -1.50 16.08
N LEU A 15 -4.48 -1.43 16.38
CA LEU A 15 -3.51 -2.41 15.90
C LEU A 15 -3.78 -3.78 16.51
N ALA A 16 -3.94 -3.85 17.83
CA ALA A 16 -4.19 -5.11 18.54
C ALA A 16 -5.45 -5.80 18.01
N THR A 17 -6.54 -5.04 17.83
CA THR A 17 -7.79 -5.56 17.28
C THR A 17 -7.61 -6.08 15.84
N ALA A 18 -6.88 -5.34 14.99
CA ALA A 18 -6.64 -5.76 13.61
C ALA A 18 -5.78 -7.03 13.54
N VAL A 19 -4.75 -7.13 14.38
CA VAL A 19 -3.88 -8.32 14.50
C VAL A 19 -4.67 -9.53 14.98
N ASP A 20 -5.53 -9.36 15.98
CA ASP A 20 -6.41 -10.43 16.47
C ASP A 20 -7.33 -10.93 15.35
N ILE A 21 -8.06 -10.03 14.68
CA ILE A 21 -8.94 -10.39 13.57
C ILE A 21 -8.17 -11.07 12.43
N ALA A 22 -6.99 -10.55 12.06
CA ALA A 22 -6.17 -11.10 11.00
C ALA A 22 -5.70 -12.53 11.30
N SER A 23 -5.45 -12.87 12.56
CA SER A 23 -5.02 -14.21 12.97
C SER A 23 -6.08 -15.31 12.68
N TYR A 24 -7.35 -14.93 12.59
CA TYR A 24 -8.45 -15.85 12.26
C TYR A 24 -8.72 -15.97 10.75
N HIS A 25 -8.05 -15.20 9.90
CA HIS A 25 -8.32 -15.15 8.45
C HIS A 25 -7.10 -15.57 7.62
N GLU A 26 -7.33 -16.38 6.59
CA GLU A 26 -6.27 -16.78 5.65
C GLU A 26 -5.78 -15.60 4.81
N TYR A 27 -6.69 -14.68 4.45
CA TYR A 27 -6.40 -13.51 3.64
C TYR A 27 -6.84 -12.24 4.35
N THR A 28 -5.98 -11.22 4.34
CA THR A 28 -6.30 -9.90 4.87
C THR A 28 -6.06 -8.84 3.80
N ILE A 29 -7.11 -8.09 3.46
CA ILE A 29 -7.04 -6.97 2.53
C ILE A 29 -6.76 -5.69 3.33
N VAL A 30 -5.64 -5.05 3.05
CA VAL A 30 -5.18 -3.85 3.75
C VAL A 30 -5.28 -2.65 2.81
N ALA A 31 -6.26 -1.80 3.05
CA ALA A 31 -6.47 -0.56 2.29
C ALA A 31 -5.66 0.59 2.90
N LEU A 32 -4.46 0.84 2.37
CA LEU A 32 -3.61 1.95 2.78
C LEU A 32 -3.97 3.22 2.00
N GLY A 33 -4.06 4.35 2.69
CA GLY A 33 -4.31 5.64 2.05
C GLY A 33 -4.12 6.81 3.00
N GLU A 34 -4.10 8.02 2.46
CA GLU A 34 -3.77 9.24 3.22
C GLU A 34 -4.96 10.20 3.32
N LEU A 35 -5.14 10.80 4.51
CA LEU A 35 -5.89 12.05 4.66
C LEU A 35 -4.87 13.18 4.44
N ALA A 36 -5.09 14.02 3.43
CA ALA A 36 -4.29 15.21 3.12
C ALA A 36 -2.79 14.98 2.77
N TYR A 37 -2.49 14.14 1.77
CA TYR A 37 -1.18 14.10 1.08
C TYR A 37 0.05 14.14 2.02
N THR A 38 0.07 13.38 3.13
CA THR A 38 1.22 13.25 4.05
C THR A 38 1.62 11.78 4.21
N ALA A 39 2.86 11.46 3.84
CA ALA A 39 3.42 10.11 3.93
C ALA A 39 3.69 9.79 5.40
N LYS A 40 2.86 8.93 5.99
CA LYS A 40 3.01 8.47 7.37
C LYS A 40 3.81 7.17 7.38
N ARG A 41 4.79 7.07 8.29
CA ARG A 41 5.64 5.87 8.42
C ARG A 41 4.90 4.66 9.02
N GLY A 42 3.78 4.89 9.71
CA GLY A 42 3.01 3.84 10.40
C GLY A 42 2.43 2.75 9.51
N ASP A 43 2.18 3.03 8.23
CA ASP A 43 1.61 2.04 7.31
C ASP A 43 2.51 0.81 7.14
N ILE A 44 3.83 1.00 7.15
CA ILE A 44 4.81 -0.09 6.99
C ILE A 44 4.77 -1.02 8.21
N ASN A 45 4.85 -0.44 9.40
CA ASN A 45 4.81 -1.21 10.66
C ASN A 45 3.45 -1.91 10.85
N TYR A 46 2.36 -1.30 10.38
CA TYR A 46 1.02 -1.90 10.41
C TYR A 46 0.98 -3.18 9.58
N VAL A 47 1.44 -3.12 8.33
CA VAL A 47 1.49 -4.29 7.44
C VAL A 47 2.43 -5.36 7.99
N GLU A 48 3.56 -4.98 8.58
CA GLU A 48 4.49 -5.92 9.21
C GLU A 48 3.88 -6.64 10.41
N ALA A 49 3.15 -5.93 11.26
CA ALA A 49 2.44 -6.53 12.39
C ALA A 49 1.37 -7.53 11.92
N LEU A 50 0.61 -7.19 10.88
CA LEU A 50 -0.35 -8.12 10.27
C LEU A 50 0.36 -9.32 9.64
N TYR A 51 1.51 -9.13 9.01
CA TYR A 51 2.25 -10.19 8.34
C TYR A 51 2.70 -11.26 9.35
N ASN A 52 3.10 -10.83 10.54
CA ASN A 52 3.51 -11.72 11.62
C ASN A 52 2.38 -12.60 12.17
N THR A 53 1.11 -12.33 11.82
CA THR A 53 -0.01 -13.22 12.17
C THR A 53 -0.08 -14.47 11.30
N GLY A 54 0.62 -14.50 10.16
CA GLY A 54 0.58 -15.59 9.18
C GLY A 54 -0.52 -15.45 8.11
N THR A 55 -1.34 -14.40 8.18
CA THR A 55 -2.32 -14.09 7.12
C THR A 55 -1.63 -13.68 5.82
N LYS A 56 -2.20 -14.05 4.67
CA LYS A 56 -1.76 -13.61 3.35
C LYS A 56 -2.25 -12.19 3.09
N ILE A 57 -1.33 -11.24 2.98
CA ILE A 57 -1.67 -9.82 2.86
C ILE A 57 -1.85 -9.41 1.40
N ILE A 58 -2.99 -8.78 1.11
CA ILE A 58 -3.26 -8.08 -0.16
C ILE A 58 -3.33 -6.59 0.15
N VAL A 59 -2.40 -5.80 -0.38
CA VAL A 59 -2.36 -4.35 -0.14
C VAL A 59 -3.03 -3.61 -1.28
N VAL A 60 -3.93 -2.69 -0.93
CA VAL A 60 -4.52 -1.71 -1.84
C VAL A 60 -4.02 -0.33 -1.46
N LEU A 61 -3.32 0.33 -2.38
CA LEU A 61 -2.78 1.68 -2.19
C LEU A 61 -3.74 2.72 -2.80
N PHE A 62 -4.18 3.66 -1.98
CA PHE A 62 -4.90 4.86 -2.40
C PHE A 62 -4.02 6.10 -2.13
N GLU A 63 -3.38 6.61 -3.18
CA GLU A 63 -2.36 7.64 -3.06
C GLU A 63 -2.31 8.58 -4.28
N GLY A 64 -2.00 9.85 -4.03
CA GLY A 64 -1.75 10.83 -5.11
C GLY A 64 -0.26 10.97 -5.49
N ARG A 65 0.63 10.31 -4.75
CA ARG A 65 2.08 10.34 -4.95
C ARG A 65 2.70 9.04 -4.43
N HIS A 66 3.82 8.67 -5.03
CA HIS A 66 4.57 7.47 -4.65
C HIS A 66 5.17 7.64 -3.26
N ARG A 67 5.04 6.60 -2.45
CA ARG A 67 5.64 6.49 -1.12
C ARG A 67 6.71 5.41 -1.13
N LEU A 68 7.67 5.50 -0.20
CA LEU A 68 8.58 4.38 0.01
C LEU A 68 7.81 3.22 0.64
N LEU A 69 7.67 2.12 -0.10
CA LEU A 69 6.90 0.95 0.37
C LEU A 69 7.66 0.08 1.38
N GLY A 70 8.99 0.17 1.41
CA GLY A 70 9.80 -0.54 2.42
C GLY A 70 9.52 -2.04 2.44
N SER A 71 9.25 -2.60 3.62
CA SER A 71 8.98 -4.03 3.81
C SER A 71 7.65 -4.49 3.19
N ILE A 72 6.74 -3.58 2.82
CA ILE A 72 5.45 -3.93 2.21
C ILE A 72 5.65 -4.75 0.92
N THR A 73 6.65 -4.42 0.10
CA THR A 73 6.94 -5.14 -1.16
C THR A 73 7.39 -6.58 -0.95
N LYS A 74 7.86 -6.92 0.26
CA LYS A 74 8.30 -8.28 0.63
C LYS A 74 7.22 -9.03 1.41
N ASN A 75 6.45 -8.32 2.24
CA ASN A 75 5.47 -8.91 3.14
C ASN A 75 4.09 -9.11 2.46
N ALA A 76 3.77 -8.30 1.45
CA ALA A 76 2.51 -8.43 0.72
C ALA A 76 2.58 -9.51 -0.35
N MET A 77 1.55 -10.35 -0.42
CA MET A 77 1.36 -11.33 -1.50
C MET A 77 1.01 -10.61 -2.81
N ALA A 78 0.26 -9.51 -2.74
CA ALA A 78 -0.11 -8.69 -3.88
C ALA A 78 -0.21 -7.22 -3.47
N VAL A 79 0.13 -6.31 -4.39
CA VAL A 79 -0.01 -4.87 -4.22
C VAL A 79 -0.76 -4.30 -5.42
N THR A 80 -1.91 -3.66 -5.16
CA THR A 80 -2.71 -2.98 -6.18
C THR A 80 -2.67 -1.48 -5.92
N ASN A 81 -2.28 -0.69 -6.93
CA ASN A 81 -2.30 0.77 -6.84
C ASN A 81 -3.57 1.33 -7.47
N GLY A 82 -4.46 1.87 -6.64
CA GLY A 82 -5.71 2.51 -7.06
C GLY A 82 -5.58 4.01 -7.34
N LEU A 83 -4.43 4.63 -7.06
CA LEU A 83 -4.21 6.08 -7.10
C LEU A 83 -5.26 6.85 -6.28
N LEU A 84 -5.96 7.80 -6.90
CA LEU A 84 -7.09 8.53 -6.31
C LEU A 84 -8.38 8.12 -7.02
N PRO A 85 -8.87 6.90 -6.75
CA PRO A 85 -10.06 6.43 -7.42
C PRO A 85 -11.25 7.10 -6.73
N ARG A 86 -12.11 7.65 -7.57
CA ARG A 86 -13.25 8.48 -7.16
C ARG A 86 -14.33 7.62 -6.49
N GLU A 87 -15.57 8.07 -6.48
CA GLU A 87 -16.70 7.40 -5.82
C GLU A 87 -16.86 5.90 -6.15
N LEU A 88 -16.61 5.47 -7.38
CA LEU A 88 -16.69 4.07 -7.80
C LEU A 88 -15.39 3.27 -7.58
N GLY A 89 -14.39 3.89 -6.95
CA GLY A 89 -13.07 3.30 -6.76
C GLY A 89 -13.05 2.01 -5.95
N GLY A 90 -13.85 1.95 -4.88
CA GLY A 90 -13.95 0.76 -4.04
C GLY A 90 -14.50 -0.44 -4.81
N GLN A 91 -15.54 -0.22 -5.63
CA GLN A 91 -16.12 -1.26 -6.48
C GLN A 91 -15.11 -1.74 -7.54
N ALA A 92 -14.45 -0.80 -8.23
CA ALA A 92 -13.47 -1.15 -9.25
C ALA A 92 -12.31 -2.00 -8.70
N ILE A 93 -11.81 -1.67 -7.50
CA ILE A 93 -10.77 -2.48 -6.84
C ILE A 93 -11.31 -3.85 -6.43
N ALA A 94 -12.53 -3.93 -5.90
CA ALA A 94 -13.13 -5.20 -5.54
C ALA A 94 -13.25 -6.13 -6.76
N GLU A 95 -13.74 -5.61 -7.89
CA GLU A 95 -13.82 -6.38 -9.15
C GLU A 95 -12.47 -6.89 -9.64
N ILE A 96 -11.38 -6.14 -9.42
CA ILE A 96 -10.01 -6.60 -9.71
C ILE A 96 -9.59 -7.73 -8.76
N VAL A 97 -9.79 -7.55 -7.44
CA VAL A 97 -9.37 -8.54 -6.44
C VAL A 97 -10.14 -9.86 -6.59
N TYR A 98 -11.43 -9.79 -6.94
CA TYR A 98 -12.25 -10.98 -7.22
C TYR A 98 -12.02 -11.58 -8.61
N GLY A 99 -11.23 -10.95 -9.47
CA GLY A 99 -10.90 -11.44 -10.80
C GLY A 99 -11.99 -11.22 -11.86
N ASN A 100 -13.00 -10.39 -11.58
CA ASN A 100 -14.00 -9.97 -12.57
C ASN A 100 -13.36 -9.09 -13.66
N VAL A 101 -12.31 -8.36 -13.31
CA VAL A 101 -11.55 -7.49 -14.22
C VAL A 101 -10.06 -7.81 -14.11
N ASN A 102 -9.40 -8.05 -15.24
CA ASN A 102 -7.95 -8.20 -15.29
C ASN A 102 -7.27 -6.81 -15.28
N PRO A 103 -6.41 -6.48 -14.30
CA PRO A 103 -5.77 -5.16 -14.24
C PRO A 103 -4.84 -4.92 -15.44
N SER A 104 -5.05 -3.81 -16.15
CA SER A 104 -4.26 -3.42 -17.34
C SER A 104 -3.52 -2.09 -17.20
N GLY A 105 -3.57 -1.46 -16.03
CA GLY A 105 -2.92 -0.18 -15.77
C GLY A 105 -1.39 -0.28 -15.84
N ARG A 106 -0.74 0.79 -16.31
CA ARG A 106 0.73 0.93 -16.28
C ARG A 106 1.09 2.26 -15.61
N LEU A 107 2.13 2.24 -14.77
CA LEU A 107 2.62 3.45 -14.13
C LEU A 107 3.32 4.34 -15.18
N PRO A 108 2.95 5.63 -15.30
CA PRO A 108 3.59 6.55 -16.25
C PRO A 108 4.92 7.12 -15.74
N LEU A 109 5.44 6.59 -14.64
CA LEU A 109 6.57 7.12 -13.89
C LEU A 109 7.33 6.01 -13.16
N THR A 110 8.57 6.31 -12.77
CA THR A 110 9.41 5.43 -11.95
C THR A 110 9.00 5.47 -10.48
N TYR A 111 8.71 4.31 -9.89
CA TYR A 111 8.41 4.18 -8.47
C TYR A 111 9.72 4.03 -7.67
N PRO A 112 10.07 4.97 -6.76
CA PRO A 112 11.37 4.97 -6.09
C PRO A 112 11.46 3.90 -4.98
N GLU A 113 12.60 3.21 -4.90
CA GLU A 113 12.90 2.26 -3.82
C GLU A 113 13.38 2.97 -2.53
N HIS A 114 14.18 4.02 -2.70
CA HIS A 114 14.74 4.82 -1.61
C HIS A 114 14.51 6.31 -1.85
N SER A 115 14.57 7.13 -0.78
CA SER A 115 14.40 8.59 -0.88
C SER A 115 15.42 9.25 -1.82
N ALA A 116 16.64 8.71 -1.87
CA ALA A 116 17.69 9.17 -2.78
C ALA A 116 17.33 8.96 -4.26
N ASN A 117 16.39 8.06 -4.56
CA ASN A 117 16.01 7.68 -5.93
C ASN A 117 14.88 8.56 -6.49
N VAL A 118 14.42 9.58 -5.76
CA VAL A 118 13.25 10.40 -6.15
C VAL A 118 13.43 11.11 -7.50
N ALA A 119 14.67 11.38 -7.92
CA ALA A 119 14.99 12.03 -9.20
C ALA A 119 15.17 11.03 -10.36
N ILE A 120 15.16 9.71 -10.09
CA ILE A 120 15.32 8.70 -11.12
C ILE A 120 14.03 8.63 -11.94
N HIS A 121 14.17 8.82 -13.24
CA HIS A 121 13.09 8.73 -14.22
C HIS A 121 13.49 7.75 -15.31
N TYR A 122 12.50 7.12 -15.95
CA TYR A 122 12.76 6.12 -16.98
C TYR A 122 13.51 6.69 -18.20
N ASN A 123 13.32 7.98 -18.49
CA ASN A 123 13.92 8.68 -19.63
C ASN A 123 15.20 9.46 -19.25
N HIS A 124 16.13 8.82 -18.56
CA HIS A 124 17.42 9.44 -18.23
C HIS A 124 18.45 9.19 -19.34
N LEU A 125 19.42 10.10 -19.47
CA LEU A 125 20.54 9.90 -20.38
C LEU A 125 21.31 8.62 -19.99
N PRO A 126 21.68 7.77 -20.95
CA PRO A 126 22.56 6.64 -20.67
C PRO A 126 23.86 7.15 -20.05
N SER A 127 24.31 6.53 -18.96
CA SER A 127 25.64 6.81 -18.42
C SER A 127 26.66 6.37 -19.47
N TYR A 128 27.43 7.33 -20.00
CA TYR A 128 28.54 7.05 -20.89
C TYR A 128 29.60 6.24 -20.15
N ILE A 129 29.91 5.04 -20.68
CA ILE A 129 31.06 4.20 -20.28
C ILE A 129 32.26 4.56 -21.15
#